data_AF-A0A7C5Z898-F1
#
_entry.id   AF-A0A7C5Z898-F1
#
_cell.length_a   1.000
_cell.length_b   1.000
_cell.length_c   1.000
_cell.angle_alpha   90.00
_cell.angle_beta   90.00
_cell.angle_gamma   90.00
#
_symmetry.space_group_name_H-M   'P 1'
#
loop_
_entity.id
_entity.type
_entity.pdbx_description
1 polymer ?
#
loop_
_entity_poly.entity_id
_entity_poly.type
_entity_poly.pdbx_seq_one_letter_code
_entity_poly.pdbx_strand_id
1 'polypeptide(L)'
;MCMTVPLSFVNRKTNIFVGTAGSGKSEIALNVSLELGEFFNVNLIDADVINFYYNLRSIKHIIENKNINFISTHFEDKSIDLPVLSGRVFEALGDSNGVNIIDVGGDELGSRVIGQFRELLDKKGYSVFYVANIYRPFNSNEEEILQNMQEIENILGMNITAIINNSHLLSETKPEDIIRSLKIIQNVADKKDIPYILTVVEENLFEEELLEEIKKYSLVYAIKRYIIR
;
A
#
# COMPACT_ATOMS: atom_id res chain seq x y z
N MET A 1 0.70 24.16 6.37
CA MET A 1 -0.32 23.09 6.46
C MET A 1 0.17 22.04 7.43
N CYS A 2 -0.71 21.47 8.27
CA CYS A 2 -0.32 20.41 9.21
C CYS A 2 0.06 19.15 8.40
N MET A 3 1.03 18.36 8.88
CA MET A 3 1.36 17.09 8.24
C MET A 3 0.13 16.18 8.23
N THR A 4 -0.27 15.71 7.06
CA THR A 4 -1.29 14.67 6.93
C THR A 4 -0.72 13.34 7.45
N VAL A 5 -1.59 12.36 7.73
CA VAL A 5 -1.16 11.04 8.20
C VAL A 5 -0.18 10.39 7.21
N PRO A 6 -0.40 10.42 5.87
CA PRO A 6 0.59 9.97 4.89
C PRO A 6 1.98 10.57 5.05
N LEU A 7 2.07 11.90 5.25
CA LEU A 7 3.36 12.58 5.40
C LEU A 7 4.16 12.13 6.62
N SER A 8 3.49 11.60 7.65
CA SER A 8 4.17 11.12 8.85
C SER A 8 4.87 9.78 8.65
N PHE A 9 4.36 8.90 7.78
CA PHE A 9 4.91 7.56 7.58
C PHE A 9 5.56 7.33 6.22
N VAL A 10 5.22 8.14 5.22
CA VAL A 10 5.91 8.19 3.92
C VAL A 10 7.14 9.10 4.08
N ASN A 11 8.21 8.55 4.66
CA ASN A 11 9.44 9.27 4.97
C ASN A 11 10.60 8.95 4.01
N ARG A 12 10.38 8.05 3.04
CA ARG A 12 11.36 7.70 1.99
C ARG A 12 10.84 8.12 0.62
N LYS A 13 11.77 8.23 -0.33
CA LYS A 13 11.42 8.51 -1.73
C LYS A 13 10.61 7.39 -2.35
N THR A 14 10.84 6.14 -1.96
CA THR A 14 10.10 5.00 -2.48
C THR A 14 9.38 4.24 -1.37
N ASN A 15 8.08 4.04 -1.56
CA ASN A 15 7.17 3.45 -0.58
C ASN A 15 6.41 2.32 -1.28
N ILE A 16 6.65 1.10 -0.82
CA ILE A 16 6.23 -0.13 -1.48
C ILE A 16 5.16 -0.77 -0.59
N PHE A 17 3.97 -0.98 -1.12
CA PHE A 17 2.87 -1.62 -0.43
C PHE A 17 2.77 -3.07 -0.88
N VAL A 18 2.86 -4.00 0.08
CA VAL A 18 2.89 -5.45 -0.16
C VAL A 18 1.88 -6.14 0.76
N GLY A 19 1.55 -7.40 0.49
CA GLY A 19 0.57 -8.17 1.27
C GLY A 19 -0.36 -9.01 0.41
N THR A 20 -1.18 -9.83 1.06
CA THR A 20 -2.03 -10.82 0.39
C THR A 20 -3.14 -10.19 -0.47
N ALA A 21 -3.74 -10.99 -1.36
CA ALA A 21 -4.83 -10.53 -2.21
C ALA A 21 -6.02 -10.04 -1.37
N GLY A 22 -6.56 -8.87 -1.73
CA GLY A 22 -7.70 -8.27 -1.03
C GLY A 22 -7.36 -7.58 0.30
N SER A 23 -6.08 -7.46 0.67
CA SER A 23 -5.68 -6.69 1.86
C SER A 23 -5.86 -5.18 1.73
N GLY A 24 -6.13 -4.67 0.52
CA GLY A 24 -6.45 -3.25 0.26
C GLY A 24 -5.26 -2.37 -0.14
N LYS A 25 -4.12 -2.96 -0.52
CA LYS A 25 -2.90 -2.26 -0.98
C LYS A 25 -3.19 -1.16 -2.02
N SER A 26 -3.89 -1.50 -3.10
CA SER A 26 -4.20 -0.59 -4.21
C SER A 26 -5.00 0.64 -3.76
N GLU A 27 -5.96 0.46 -2.86
CA GLU A 27 -6.80 1.55 -2.34
C GLU A 27 -5.98 2.49 -1.44
N ILE A 28 -5.13 1.92 -0.58
CA ILE A 28 -4.22 2.71 0.27
C ILE A 28 -3.21 3.47 -0.60
N ALA A 29 -2.59 2.81 -1.58
CA ALA A 29 -1.64 3.40 -2.50
C ALA A 29 -2.25 4.58 -3.27
N LEU A 30 -3.51 4.44 -3.72
CA LEU A 30 -4.25 5.51 -4.39
C LEU A 30 -4.54 6.68 -3.44
N ASN A 31 -5.08 6.44 -2.24
CA ASN A 31 -5.38 7.50 -1.28
C ASN A 31 -4.11 8.27 -0.87
N VAL A 32 -3.02 7.56 -0.57
CA VAL A 32 -1.71 8.16 -0.28
C VAL A 32 -1.23 9.00 -1.45
N SER A 33 -1.36 8.50 -2.69
CA SER A 33 -0.93 9.24 -3.88
C SER A 33 -1.73 10.51 -4.11
N LEU A 34 -3.05 10.47 -3.90
CA LEU A 34 -3.93 11.61 -4.04
C LEU A 34 -3.60 12.71 -3.03
N GLU A 35 -3.34 12.35 -1.77
CA GLU A 35 -2.95 13.31 -0.74
C GLU A 35 -1.55 13.89 -0.98
N LEU A 36 -0.58 13.06 -1.34
CA LEU A 36 0.78 13.52 -1.61
C LEU A 36 0.87 14.36 -2.88
N GLY A 37 0.01 14.09 -3.87
CA GLY A 37 -0.06 14.83 -5.14
C GLY A 37 -0.42 16.32 -5.00
N GLU A 38 -0.96 16.73 -3.84
CA GLU A 38 -1.18 18.13 -3.48
C GLU A 38 0.12 18.89 -3.17
N PHE A 39 1.21 18.16 -2.84
CA PHE A 39 2.47 18.74 -2.35
C PHE A 39 3.68 18.35 -3.18
N PHE A 40 3.65 17.17 -3.78
CA PHE A 40 4.79 16.55 -4.46
C PHE A 40 4.38 16.01 -5.81
N ASN A 41 5.38 15.85 -6.68
CA ASN A 41 5.22 14.96 -7.83
C ASN A 41 5.21 13.53 -7.31
N VAL A 42 4.18 12.76 -7.66
CA VAL A 42 4.01 11.37 -7.22
C VAL A 42 4.05 10.46 -8.44
N ASN A 43 4.88 9.42 -8.39
CA ASN A 43 4.78 8.30 -9.31
C ASN A 43 3.97 7.21 -8.63
N LEU A 44 2.75 6.96 -9.10
CA LEU A 44 1.94 5.83 -8.66
C LEU A 44 2.17 4.66 -9.61
N ILE A 45 2.86 3.63 -9.11
CA ILE A 45 3.30 2.47 -9.88
C ILE A 45 2.45 1.27 -9.47
N ASP A 46 1.67 0.75 -10.41
CA ASP A 46 0.92 -0.48 -10.28
C ASP A 46 1.72 -1.63 -10.90
N ALA A 47 2.21 -2.51 -10.04
CA ALA A 47 3.00 -3.69 -10.42
C ALA A 47 2.19 -4.99 -10.32
N ASP A 48 0.86 -4.94 -10.15
CA ASP A 48 0.02 -6.15 -10.23
C ASP A 48 -0.15 -6.57 -11.70
N VAL A 49 0.59 -7.60 -12.11
CA VAL A 49 0.59 -8.09 -13.50
C VAL A 49 -0.63 -8.99 -13.77
N ILE A 50 -1.33 -9.45 -12.72
CA ILE A 50 -2.43 -10.41 -12.82
C ILE A 50 -3.80 -9.70 -12.81
N ASN A 51 -4.00 -8.70 -11.96
CA ASN A 51 -5.30 -8.02 -11.86
C ASN A 51 -5.48 -6.98 -12.97
N PHE A 52 -5.97 -7.50 -14.10
CA PHE A 52 -6.54 -6.80 -15.24
C PHE A 52 -7.65 -5.75 -14.91
N TYR A 53 -8.10 -5.67 -13.66
CA TYR A 53 -9.50 -5.31 -13.33
C TYR A 53 -9.75 -3.94 -12.70
N TYR A 54 -8.73 -3.16 -12.33
CA TYR A 54 -8.99 -1.78 -11.90
C TYR A 54 -9.10 -0.91 -13.13
N ASN A 55 -10.29 -0.93 -13.71
CA ASN A 55 -10.65 -0.21 -14.91
C ASN A 55 -10.11 1.22 -14.81
N LEU A 56 -9.02 1.53 -15.51
CA LEU A 56 -8.34 2.81 -15.35
C LEU A 56 -9.26 4.00 -15.55
N ARG A 57 -10.36 3.83 -16.29
CA ARG A 57 -11.44 4.82 -16.42
C ARG A 57 -12.00 5.26 -15.06
N SER A 58 -12.13 4.35 -14.11
CA SER A 58 -12.66 4.62 -12.76
C SER A 58 -11.70 5.45 -11.91
N ILE A 59 -10.39 5.42 -12.15
CA ILE A 59 -9.42 6.21 -11.37
C ILE A 59 -8.81 7.38 -12.15
N LYS A 60 -8.86 7.36 -13.49
CA LYS A 60 -8.25 8.38 -14.36
C LYS A 60 -8.78 9.77 -14.03
N HIS A 61 -10.10 9.92 -13.94
CA HIS A 61 -10.73 11.20 -13.60
C HIS A 61 -10.36 11.71 -12.19
N ILE A 62 -9.91 10.82 -11.29
CA ILE A 62 -9.52 11.13 -9.91
C ILE A 62 -8.08 11.65 -9.86
N ILE A 63 -7.20 11.07 -10.67
CA ILE A 63 -5.79 11.47 -10.78
C ILE A 63 -5.59 12.60 -11.81
N GLU A 64 -6.54 12.81 -12.71
CA GLU A 64 -6.53 13.91 -13.68
C GLU A 64 -6.44 15.27 -12.96
N ASN A 65 -5.50 16.11 -13.40
CA ASN A 65 -5.16 17.41 -12.81
C ASN A 65 -4.44 17.36 -11.45
N LYS A 66 -3.96 16.20 -11.01
CA LYS A 66 -3.03 16.08 -9.87
C LYS A 66 -1.59 15.95 -10.36
N ASN A 67 -0.63 16.20 -9.47
CA ASN A 67 0.79 15.95 -9.76
C ASN A 67 1.12 14.45 -9.66
N ILE A 68 0.34 13.59 -10.33
CA ILE A 68 0.45 12.13 -10.25
C ILE A 68 0.74 11.58 -11.64
N ASN A 69 1.90 10.96 -11.77
CA ASN A 69 2.30 10.15 -12.92
C ASN A 69 1.95 8.69 -12.65
N PHE A 70 0.94 8.16 -13.36
CA PHE A 70 0.50 6.78 -13.20
C PHE A 70 1.23 5.84 -14.18
N ILE A 71 1.84 4.78 -13.64
CA ILE A 71 2.64 3.78 -14.36
C ILE A 71 2.05 2.40 -14.09
N SER A 72 1.56 1.72 -15.13
CA SER A 72 0.97 0.38 -15.05
C SER A 72 1.27 -0.40 -16.34
N THR A 73 1.19 -1.74 -16.29
CA THR A 73 1.28 -2.65 -17.46
C THR A 73 0.12 -2.44 -18.45
N HIS A 74 -0.96 -1.80 -18.04
CA HIS A 74 -2.15 -1.62 -18.86
C HIS A 74 -2.43 -0.12 -18.96
N PHE A 75 -2.16 0.52 -20.10
CA PHE A 75 -2.47 1.94 -20.32
C PHE A 75 -3.20 2.09 -21.65
N GLU A 76 -4.31 2.82 -21.68
CA GLU A 76 -5.06 3.18 -22.90
C GLU A 76 -5.38 1.99 -23.83
N ASP A 77 -6.04 0.96 -23.28
CA ASP A 77 -6.50 -0.25 -24.01
C ASP A 77 -5.35 -1.07 -24.67
N LYS A 78 -4.09 -0.82 -24.30
CA LYS A 78 -2.92 -1.58 -24.74
C LYS A 78 -2.26 -2.30 -23.57
N SER A 79 -2.03 -3.60 -23.71
CA SER A 79 -1.08 -4.32 -22.87
C SER A 79 0.33 -3.84 -23.23
N ILE A 80 1.02 -3.27 -22.26
CA ILE A 80 2.43 -2.91 -22.37
C ILE A 80 3.23 -4.13 -21.92
N ASP A 81 4.18 -4.58 -22.73
CA ASP A 81 5.04 -5.70 -22.36
C ASP A 81 5.94 -5.34 -21.17
N LEU A 82 6.27 -6.36 -20.38
CA LEU A 82 7.07 -6.26 -19.15
C LEU A 82 8.37 -5.42 -19.26
N PRO A 83 9.14 -5.47 -20.38
CA PRO A 83 10.33 -4.63 -20.54
C PRO A 83 10.02 -3.14 -20.58
N VAL A 84 8.89 -2.74 -21.18
CA VAL A 84 8.51 -1.33 -21.28
C VAL A 84 8.03 -0.81 -19.93
N LEU A 85 7.26 -1.62 -19.16
CA LEU A 85 6.96 -1.29 -17.77
C LEU A 85 8.25 -1.10 -16.97
N SER A 86 9.19 -2.05 -17.09
CA SER A 86 10.47 -1.98 -16.38
C SER A 86 11.24 -0.70 -16.72
N GLY A 87 11.23 -0.26 -17.98
CA GLY A 87 11.83 1.01 -18.39
C GLY A 87 11.19 2.23 -17.72
N ARG A 88 9.85 2.29 -17.66
CA ARG A 88 9.13 3.39 -17.00
C ARG A 88 9.32 3.40 -15.49
N VAL A 89 9.34 2.23 -14.86
CA VAL A 89 9.64 2.09 -13.44
C VAL A 89 11.08 2.53 -13.16
N PHE A 90 12.05 2.14 -13.99
CA PHE A 90 13.43 2.59 -13.87
C PHE A 90 13.56 4.12 -13.94
N GLU A 91 12.86 4.75 -14.89
CA GLU A 91 12.84 6.21 -15.02
C GLU A 91 12.25 6.90 -13.78
N ALA A 92 11.08 6.42 -13.30
CA ALA A 92 10.43 6.96 -12.11
C ALA A 92 11.29 6.78 -10.85
N LEU A 93 11.87 5.60 -10.66
CA LEU A 93 12.82 5.33 -9.58
C LEU A 93 14.11 6.14 -9.74
N GLY A 94 14.46 6.57 -10.95
CA GLY A 94 15.61 7.40 -11.32
C GLY A 94 15.41 8.89 -11.03
N ASP A 95 14.18 9.38 -11.09
CA ASP A 95 13.84 10.77 -10.75
C ASP A 95 14.20 11.10 -9.28
N SER A 96 14.78 12.28 -9.07
CA SER A 96 15.12 12.78 -7.74
C SER A 96 14.02 13.61 -7.10
N ASN A 97 13.04 14.08 -7.88
CA ASN A 97 12.06 15.08 -7.44
C ASN A 97 10.65 14.50 -7.19
N GLY A 98 10.47 13.19 -7.40
CA GLY A 98 9.22 12.49 -7.16
C GLY A 98 9.21 11.60 -5.92
N VAL A 99 8.03 11.41 -5.34
CA VAL A 99 7.73 10.33 -4.38
C VAL A 99 7.14 9.15 -5.13
N ASN A 100 7.73 7.98 -4.99
CA ASN A 100 7.26 6.75 -5.61
C ASN A 100 6.37 6.00 -4.62
N ILE A 101 5.15 5.73 -5.06
CA ILE A 101 4.16 4.89 -4.38
C ILE A 101 3.97 3.65 -5.25
N ILE A 102 4.33 2.48 -4.74
CA ILE A 102 4.35 1.24 -5.51
C ILE A 102 3.35 0.26 -4.90
N ASP A 103 2.31 -0.09 -5.65
CA ASP A 103 1.42 -1.20 -5.33
C ASP A 103 1.97 -2.48 -5.94
N VAL A 104 2.49 -3.37 -5.09
CA VAL A 104 2.96 -4.69 -5.52
C VAL A 104 1.80 -5.65 -5.36
N GLY A 105 1.32 -6.18 -6.48
CA GLY A 105 0.30 -7.24 -6.51
C GLY A 105 0.63 -8.40 -5.58
N GLY A 106 -0.39 -9.17 -5.19
CA GLY A 106 -0.19 -10.37 -4.36
C GLY A 106 0.52 -11.52 -5.10
N ASP A 107 1.01 -11.28 -6.31
CA ASP A 107 1.60 -12.26 -7.20
C ASP A 107 3.13 -12.19 -7.25
N GLU A 108 3.71 -13.33 -7.61
CA GLU A 108 5.15 -13.50 -7.69
C GLU A 108 5.79 -12.66 -8.81
N LEU A 109 5.05 -12.41 -9.91
CA LEU A 109 5.59 -11.68 -11.06
C LEU A 109 5.76 -10.19 -10.74
N GLY A 110 4.75 -9.55 -10.18
CA GLY A 110 4.83 -8.16 -9.74
C GLY A 110 5.94 -7.92 -8.72
N SER A 111 6.07 -8.83 -7.76
CA SER A 111 7.14 -8.80 -6.76
C SER A 111 8.54 -8.91 -7.40
N ARG A 112 8.73 -9.81 -8.38
CA ARG A 112 10.01 -9.94 -9.10
C ARG A 112 10.37 -8.71 -9.92
N VAL A 113 9.39 -8.05 -10.55
CA VAL A 113 9.61 -6.80 -11.32
C VAL A 113 10.18 -5.71 -10.43
N ILE A 114 9.69 -5.57 -9.20
CA ILE A 114 10.22 -4.58 -8.26
C ILE A 114 11.57 -5.03 -7.69
N GLY A 115 11.71 -6.32 -7.37
CA GLY A 115 12.95 -6.90 -6.84
C GLY A 115 14.18 -6.67 -7.73
N GLN A 116 14.01 -6.59 -9.06
CA GLN A 116 15.12 -6.33 -9.98
C GLN A 116 15.76 -4.93 -9.80
N PHE A 117 15.07 -3.98 -9.16
CA PHE A 117 15.55 -2.63 -8.90
C PHE A 117 16.19 -2.45 -7.52
N ARG A 118 16.41 -3.55 -6.78
CA ARG A 118 16.95 -3.52 -5.42
C ARG A 118 18.19 -2.65 -5.26
N GLU A 119 19.19 -2.77 -6.14
CA GLU A 119 20.40 -1.95 -6.05
C GLU A 119 20.13 -0.43 -6.14
N LEU A 120 19.13 -0.03 -6.94
CA LEU A 120 18.73 1.36 -7.06
C LEU A 120 17.95 1.81 -5.81
N LEU A 121 17.07 0.96 -5.30
CA LEU A 121 16.30 1.19 -4.09
C LEU A 121 17.19 1.29 -2.85
N ASP A 122 18.18 0.42 -2.69
CA ASP A 122 19.17 0.44 -1.61
C ASP A 122 19.94 1.77 -1.58
N LYS A 123 20.29 2.32 -2.75
CA LYS A 123 20.99 3.61 -2.86
C LYS A 123 20.11 4.81 -2.52
N LYS A 124 18.82 4.76 -2.88
CA LYS A 124 17.89 5.88 -2.70
C LYS A 124 17.11 5.84 -1.39
N GLY A 125 17.07 4.67 -0.74
CA GLY A 125 16.25 4.38 0.42
C GLY A 125 14.80 4.07 0.03
N TYR A 126 14.25 3.03 0.65
CA TYR A 126 12.88 2.59 0.47
C TYR A 126 12.22 2.27 1.82
N SER A 127 10.90 2.23 1.82
CA SER A 127 10.07 1.64 2.87
C SER A 127 9.19 0.56 2.24
N VAL A 128 9.15 -0.63 2.85
CA VAL A 128 8.24 -1.72 2.46
C VAL A 128 7.19 -1.88 3.57
N PHE A 129 5.95 -1.55 3.24
CA PHE A 129 4.81 -1.62 4.14
C PHE A 129 4.02 -2.90 3.85
N TYR A 130 3.94 -3.79 4.84
CA TYR A 130 3.03 -4.93 4.78
C TYR A 130 1.62 -4.48 5.16
N VAL A 131 0.68 -4.56 4.23
CA VAL A 131 -0.74 -4.27 4.46
C VAL A 131 -1.43 -5.55 4.90
N ALA A 132 -1.74 -5.61 6.20
CA ALA A 132 -2.40 -6.75 6.82
C ALA A 132 -3.91 -6.56 6.86
N ASN A 133 -4.67 -7.60 6.49
CA ASN A 133 -6.09 -7.69 6.77
C ASN A 133 -6.36 -9.08 7.37
N ILE A 134 -6.72 -9.14 8.67
CA ILE A 134 -6.92 -10.41 9.38
C ILE A 134 -8.19 -11.16 8.97
N TYR A 135 -9.03 -10.54 8.14
CA TYR A 135 -10.27 -11.13 7.63
C TYR A 135 -10.09 -11.77 6.25
N ARG A 136 -8.85 -11.84 5.75
CA ARG A 136 -8.52 -12.56 4.51
C ARG A 136 -8.07 -13.99 4.79
N PRO A 137 -8.40 -14.95 3.91
CA PRO A 137 -7.90 -16.32 4.02
C PRO A 137 -6.38 -16.37 4.13
N PHE A 138 -5.88 -17.29 4.93
CA PHE A 138 -4.44 -17.53 5.15
C PHE A 138 -3.68 -16.30 5.66
N ASN A 139 -4.35 -15.33 6.28
CA ASN A 139 -3.75 -14.16 6.90
C ASN A 139 -4.47 -13.78 8.21
N SER A 140 -5.08 -14.77 8.87
CA SER A 140 -6.08 -14.59 9.94
C SER A 140 -5.53 -14.59 11.35
N ASN A 141 -4.26 -15.00 11.51
CA ASN A 141 -3.57 -15.07 12.79
C ASN A 141 -2.09 -14.69 12.64
N GLU A 142 -1.40 -14.55 13.77
CA GLU A 142 -0.02 -14.07 13.82
C GLU A 142 0.97 -14.96 13.04
N GLU A 143 0.81 -16.29 13.10
CA GLU A 143 1.69 -17.24 12.42
C GLU A 143 1.54 -17.15 10.90
N GLU A 144 0.29 -17.14 10.43
CA GLU A 144 -0.02 -16.96 9.00
C GLU A 144 0.52 -15.63 8.45
N ILE A 145 0.35 -14.54 9.20
CA ILE A 145 0.85 -13.23 8.79
C ILE A 145 2.38 -13.25 8.68
N LEU A 146 3.08 -13.77 9.70
CA LEU A 146 4.55 -13.87 9.69
C LEU A 146 5.06 -14.74 8.54
N GLN A 147 4.37 -15.84 8.24
CA GLN A 147 4.71 -16.70 7.10
C GLN A 147 4.57 -15.94 5.78
N ASN A 148 3.44 -15.27 5.54
CA ASN A 148 3.22 -14.48 4.32
C ASN A 148 4.27 -13.37 4.18
N MET A 149 4.62 -12.69 5.28
CA MET A 149 5.66 -11.68 5.30
C MET A 149 7.00 -12.27 4.85
N GLN A 150 7.40 -13.42 5.39
CA GLN A 150 8.65 -14.09 5.02
C GLN A 150 8.67 -14.53 3.55
N GLU A 151 7.56 -15.06 3.03
CA GLU A 151 7.44 -15.45 1.62
C GLU A 151 7.61 -14.25 0.69
N ILE A 152 6.94 -13.13 1.01
CA ILE A 152 7.05 -11.88 0.24
C ILE A 152 8.48 -11.32 0.29
N GLU A 153 9.12 -11.28 1.47
CA GLU A 153 10.51 -10.84 1.61
C GLU A 153 11.47 -11.68 0.75
N ASN A 154 11.25 -13.00 0.69
CA ASN A 154 12.06 -13.91 -0.12
C ASN A 154 11.91 -13.62 -1.62
N ILE A 155 10.69 -13.34 -2.10
CA ILE A 155 10.43 -13.06 -3.51
C ILE A 155 10.95 -11.67 -3.89
N LEU A 156 10.72 -10.66 -3.04
CA LEU A 156 11.17 -9.29 -3.27
C LEU A 156 12.69 -9.14 -3.12
N GLY A 157 13.32 -9.97 -2.29
CA GLY A 157 14.70 -9.79 -1.85
C GLY A 157 14.90 -8.54 -0.98
N MET A 158 13.84 -8.05 -0.34
CA MET A 158 13.82 -6.85 0.51
C MET A 158 13.07 -7.14 1.80
N ASN A 159 13.55 -6.58 2.90
CA ASN A 159 12.88 -6.71 4.20
C ASN A 159 11.66 -5.79 4.27
N ILE A 160 10.58 -6.29 4.88
CA ILE A 160 9.45 -5.47 5.29
C ILE A 160 9.93 -4.55 6.41
N THR A 161 9.68 -3.25 6.25
CA THR A 161 10.15 -2.23 7.18
C THR A 161 9.10 -1.81 8.18
N ALA A 162 7.82 -2.10 7.90
CA ALA A 162 6.70 -1.69 8.74
C ALA A 162 5.41 -2.44 8.39
N ILE A 163 4.46 -2.46 9.32
CA ILE A 163 3.12 -3.04 9.12
C ILE A 163 2.02 -1.98 9.20
N ILE A 164 1.04 -2.12 8.32
CA ILE A 164 -0.20 -1.33 8.26
C ILE A 164 -1.36 -2.26 8.53
N ASN A 165 -2.23 -1.89 9.46
CA ASN A 165 -3.46 -2.61 9.71
C ASN A 165 -4.58 -2.07 8.82
N ASN A 166 -5.06 -2.88 7.88
CA ASN A 166 -6.23 -2.61 7.07
C ASN A 166 -7.25 -3.75 7.19
N SER A 167 -7.50 -4.18 8.43
CA SER A 167 -8.44 -5.26 8.71
C SER A 167 -9.87 -4.77 8.58
N HIS A 168 -10.48 -5.05 7.43
CA HIS A 168 -11.86 -4.66 7.12
C HIS A 168 -12.67 -5.84 6.56
N LEU A 169 -13.98 -5.78 6.79
CA LEU A 169 -15.03 -6.56 6.13
C LEU A 169 -15.81 -5.68 5.12
N LEU A 170 -15.14 -4.67 4.56
CA LEU A 170 -15.73 -3.68 3.65
C LEU A 170 -16.84 -2.90 4.38
N SER A 171 -18.01 -2.74 3.77
CA SER A 171 -19.16 -2.06 4.37
C SER A 171 -19.73 -2.77 5.59
N GLU A 172 -19.32 -4.01 5.87
CA GLU A 172 -19.72 -4.76 7.06
C GLU A 172 -18.75 -4.61 8.23
N THR A 173 -17.67 -3.84 8.08
CA THR A 173 -16.67 -3.67 9.14
C THR A 173 -17.30 -2.99 10.34
N LYS A 174 -17.20 -3.62 11.50
CA LYS A 174 -17.70 -3.08 12.76
C LYS A 174 -16.56 -2.56 13.65
N PRO A 175 -16.88 -1.72 14.65
CA PRO A 175 -15.90 -1.24 15.62
C PRO A 175 -15.08 -2.35 16.27
N GLU A 176 -15.74 -3.44 16.64
CA GLU A 176 -15.14 -4.58 17.33
C GLU A 176 -14.15 -5.30 16.42
N ASP A 177 -14.35 -5.24 15.10
CA ASP A 177 -13.45 -5.83 14.13
C ASP A 177 -12.11 -5.13 14.10
N ILE A 178 -12.14 -3.80 14.09
CA ILE A 178 -10.93 -2.99 14.18
C ILE A 178 -10.22 -3.26 15.50
N ILE A 179 -10.92 -3.16 16.63
CA ILE A 179 -10.33 -3.37 17.96
C ILE A 179 -9.68 -4.75 18.09
N ARG A 180 -10.34 -5.80 17.59
CA ARG A 180 -9.78 -7.17 17.57
C ARG A 180 -8.47 -7.23 16.79
N SER A 181 -8.42 -6.57 15.63
CA SER A 181 -7.24 -6.59 14.78
C SER A 181 -6.04 -5.86 15.38
N LEU A 182 -6.25 -4.80 16.17
CA LEU A 182 -5.17 -4.00 16.77
C LEU A 182 -4.18 -4.87 17.54
N LYS A 183 -4.69 -5.77 18.39
CA LYS A 183 -3.85 -6.65 19.22
C LYS A 183 -3.03 -7.64 18.38
N ILE A 184 -3.67 -8.25 17.37
CA ILE A 184 -3.00 -9.24 16.51
C ILE A 184 -1.88 -8.56 15.72
N ILE A 185 -2.16 -7.39 15.14
CA ILE A 185 -1.17 -6.66 14.33
C ILE A 185 -0.03 -6.14 15.20
N GLN A 186 -0.31 -5.62 16.40
CA GLN A 186 0.74 -5.21 17.34
C GLN A 186 1.65 -6.39 17.70
N ASN A 187 1.09 -7.56 18.02
CA ASN A 187 1.88 -8.74 18.35
C ASN A 187 2.76 -9.20 17.17
N VAL A 188 2.26 -9.13 15.93
CA VAL A 188 3.07 -9.42 14.74
C VAL A 188 4.21 -8.42 14.59
N ALA A 189 3.93 -7.12 14.75
CA ALA A 189 4.92 -6.05 14.68
C ALA A 189 6.05 -6.26 15.70
N ASP A 190 5.68 -6.57 16.95
CA ASP A 190 6.62 -6.84 18.05
C ASP A 190 7.47 -8.09 17.77
N LYS A 191 6.84 -9.18 17.29
CA LYS A 191 7.56 -10.43 16.96
C LYS A 191 8.54 -10.26 15.80
N LYS A 192 8.19 -9.43 14.81
CA LYS A 192 9.02 -9.17 13.63
C LYS A 192 10.03 -8.03 13.85
N ASP A 193 9.93 -7.34 15.00
CA ASP A 193 10.74 -6.17 15.36
C ASP A 193 10.66 -5.05 14.31
N ILE A 194 9.42 -4.71 13.91
CA ILE A 194 9.13 -3.63 12.96
C ILE A 194 8.03 -2.71 13.52
N PRO A 195 7.99 -1.43 13.12
CA PRO A 195 6.94 -0.52 13.55
C PRO A 195 5.56 -0.90 13.00
N TYR A 196 4.56 -0.86 13.88
CA TYR A 196 3.16 -0.74 13.51
C TYR A 196 2.81 0.74 13.32
N ILE A 197 2.54 1.12 12.07
CA ILE A 197 2.50 2.53 11.68
C ILE A 197 1.12 3.15 11.91
N LEU A 198 0.08 2.49 11.41
CA LEU A 198 -1.28 3.04 11.41
C LEU A 198 -2.34 1.96 11.18
N THR A 199 -3.57 2.28 11.59
CA THR A 199 -4.80 1.60 11.21
C THR A 199 -5.51 2.37 10.12
N VAL A 200 -5.90 1.68 9.06
CA VAL A 200 -6.72 2.20 7.98
C VAL A 200 -8.19 1.95 8.29
N VAL A 201 -9.02 2.97 8.07
CA VAL A 201 -10.47 2.89 8.20
C VAL A 201 -11.14 3.54 6.99
N GLU A 202 -12.33 3.07 6.62
CA GLU A 202 -13.12 3.74 5.57
C GLU A 202 -13.68 5.06 6.10
N GLU A 203 -13.54 6.13 5.32
CA GLU A 203 -14.08 7.45 5.61
C GLU A 203 -15.62 7.33 5.75
N ASN A 204 -16.16 7.92 6.81
CA ASN A 204 -17.59 7.89 7.17
C ASN A 204 -18.15 6.55 7.68
N LEU A 205 -17.32 5.52 7.89
CA LEU A 205 -17.81 4.25 8.44
C LEU A 205 -18.00 4.29 9.97
N PHE A 206 -17.24 5.15 10.65
CA PHE A 206 -17.20 5.22 12.11
C PHE A 206 -17.50 6.61 12.62
N GLU A 207 -18.20 6.69 13.76
CA GLU A 207 -18.41 7.93 14.51
C GLU A 207 -17.10 8.42 15.14
N GLU A 208 -17.00 9.73 15.41
CA GLU A 208 -15.79 10.36 15.96
C GLU A 208 -15.31 9.71 17.26
N GLU A 209 -16.23 9.35 18.17
CA GLU A 209 -15.89 8.77 19.47
C GLU A 209 -15.11 7.45 19.34
N LEU A 210 -15.49 6.62 18.37
CA LEU A 210 -14.79 5.36 18.11
C LEU A 210 -13.42 5.59 17.47
N LEU A 211 -13.33 6.55 16.54
CA LEU A 211 -12.04 6.92 15.96
C LEU A 211 -11.08 7.39 17.05
N GLU A 212 -11.55 8.15 18.04
CA GLU A 212 -10.76 8.54 19.22
C GLU A 212 -10.34 7.35 20.08
N GLU A 213 -11.19 6.31 20.22
CA GLU A 213 -10.79 5.08 20.90
C GLU A 213 -9.66 4.35 20.17
N ILE A 214 -9.76 4.20 18.84
CA ILE A 214 -8.72 3.55 18.02
C ILE A 214 -7.41 4.36 18.08
N LYS A 215 -7.51 5.70 18.07
CA LYS A 215 -6.37 6.62 18.16
C LYS A 215 -5.55 6.47 19.45
N LYS A 216 -6.10 5.86 20.50
CA LYS A 216 -5.35 5.52 21.73
C LYS A 216 -4.29 4.44 21.50
N TYR A 217 -4.45 3.62 20.46
CA TYR A 217 -3.61 2.46 20.18
C TYR A 217 -2.78 2.60 18.90
N SER A 218 -3.24 3.38 17.91
CA SER A 218 -2.53 3.57 16.64
C SER A 218 -2.85 4.93 16.01
N LEU A 219 -2.01 5.38 15.06
CA LEU A 219 -2.44 6.45 14.15
C LEU A 219 -3.57 5.93 13.26
N VAL A 220 -4.59 6.75 13.02
CA VAL A 220 -5.72 6.38 12.16
C VAL A 220 -5.61 7.10 10.83
N TYR A 221 -5.65 6.34 9.74
CA TYR A 221 -5.73 6.85 8.38
C TYR A 221 -7.11 6.55 7.78
N ALA A 222 -7.96 7.58 7.68
CA ALA A 222 -9.26 7.45 7.04
C ALA A 222 -9.11 7.58 5.52
N ILE A 223 -9.58 6.57 4.77
CA ILE A 223 -9.47 6.51 3.32
C ILE A 223 -10.83 6.52 2.64
N LYS A 224 -10.90 7.12 1.46
CA LYS A 224 -12.06 6.99 0.56
C LYS A 224 -11.92 5.71 -0.24
N ARG A 225 -13.06 5.08 -0.56
CA ARG A 225 -13.10 3.92 -1.45
C ARG A 225 -13.41 4.37 -2.86
N TYR A 226 -12.42 4.24 -3.74
CA TYR A 226 -12.52 4.55 -5.15
C TYR A 226 -12.63 3.30 -6.01
N ILE A 227 -12.08 2.19 -5.53
CA ILE A 227 -12.05 0.92 -6.25
C ILE A 227 -13.26 0.09 -5.81
N ILE A 228 -14.35 0.20 -6.59
CA ILE A 228 -15.53 -0.64 -6.42
C ILE A 228 -15.24 -1.99 -7.11
N ARG A 229 -15.25 -3.06 -6.32
CA ARG A 229 -15.15 -4.45 -6.78
C ARG A 229 -16.52 -5.11 -6.76
#